data_AF-A0A9E3SCP2-F1
#
_entry.id   AF-A0A9E3SCP2-F1
#
_cell.length_a   1.000
_cell.length_b   1.000
_cell.length_c   1.000
_cell.angle_alpha   90.00
_cell.angle_beta   90.00
_cell.angle_gamma   90.00
#
_symmetry.space_group_name_H-M   'P 1'
#
loop_
_entity.id
_entity.type
_entity.pdbx_description
1 polymer ?
#
loop_
_entity_poly.entity_id
_entity_poly.type
_entity_poly.pdbx_seq_one_letter_code
_entity_poly.pdbx_strand_id
1 'polypeptide(L)'
;MKNYLHSVLTVAFLLLIPVINFAQAPPLGTAADFVLFTSVGAMTNVGTPHLTLLTGNVGTNSGSNTNFGNVNGVMHAGDGASIQCAADVLSAYNFLANAIPDSTIVNPVLGNNSTFLPGTYQLSGASSLSQSMSLDARGNPNAVFIFKMPAGPPVYAFSTDVNAEVKLINGAQAS
;
A
#
# COMPACT_ATOMS: atom_id res chain seq x y z
N MET A 1 14.76 29.15 41.72
CA MET A 1 13.34 29.26 41.29
C MET A 1 13.18 29.47 39.78
N LYS A 2 13.91 30.42 39.15
CA LYS A 2 13.79 30.73 37.71
C LYS A 2 14.03 29.53 36.77
N ASN A 3 15.02 28.68 37.06
CA ASN A 3 15.33 27.51 36.22
C ASN A 3 14.29 26.38 36.36
N TYR A 4 13.70 26.22 37.55
CA TYR A 4 12.62 25.26 37.78
C TYR A 4 11.35 25.63 37.00
N LEU A 5 11.02 26.93 36.94
CA LEU A 5 9.86 27.41 36.18
C LEU A 5 10.04 27.17 34.67
N HIS A 6 11.26 27.37 34.14
CA HIS A 6 11.55 27.09 32.73
C HIS A 6 11.39 25.61 32.41
N SER A 7 11.94 24.72 33.25
CA SER A 7 11.84 23.26 33.07
C SER A 7 10.39 22.76 33.15
N VAL A 8 9.59 23.25 34.09
CA VAL A 8 8.16 22.90 34.19
C VAL A 8 7.39 23.37 32.95
N LEU A 9 7.69 24.57 32.45
CA LEU A 9 7.07 25.09 31.24
C LEU A 9 7.46 24.29 29.98
N THR A 10 8.72 23.83 29.89
CA THR A 10 9.18 23.01 28.75
C THR A 10 8.52 21.64 28.73
N VAL A 11 8.39 20.99 29.90
CA VAL A 11 7.72 19.69 30.02
C VAL A 11 6.23 19.81 29.73
N ALA A 12 5.56 20.84 30.28
CA ALA A 12 4.15 21.10 29.98
C ALA A 12 3.92 21.36 28.48
N PHE A 13 4.82 22.11 27.83
CA PHE A 13 4.73 22.38 26.40
C PHE A 13 4.91 21.10 25.57
N LEU A 14 5.89 20.24 25.91
CA LEU A 14 6.08 18.95 25.23
C LEU A 14 4.87 18.02 25.37
N LEU A 15 4.20 18.02 26.53
CA LEU A 15 3.00 17.21 26.79
C LEU A 15 1.75 17.72 26.04
N LEU A 16 1.77 18.98 25.58
CA LEU A 16 0.68 19.61 24.84
C LEU A 16 0.87 19.52 23.31
N ILE A 17 2.02 19.02 22.82
CA ILE A 17 2.23 18.81 21.39
C ILE A 17 1.46 17.54 21.00
N PRO A 18 0.47 17.62 20.10
CA PRO A 18 -0.18 16.42 19.59
C PRO A 18 0.87 15.55 18.88
N VAL A 19 0.93 14.26 19.21
CA VAL A 19 1.74 13.28 18.48
C VAL A 19 1.08 13.06 17.13
N ILE A 20 1.48 13.87 16.14
CA ILE A 20 1.10 13.70 14.75
C ILE A 20 1.99 12.62 14.13
N ASN A 21 1.51 11.38 14.10
CA ASN A 21 2.13 10.34 13.28
C ASN A 21 1.66 10.52 11.84
N PHE A 22 2.61 10.59 10.91
CA PHE A 22 2.31 10.53 9.48
C PHE A 22 2.61 9.12 8.99
N ALA A 23 1.73 8.57 8.17
CA ALA A 23 2.04 7.34 7.44
C ALA A 23 3.39 7.47 6.72
N GLN A 24 4.18 6.39 6.72
CA GLN A 24 5.50 6.33 6.11
C GLN A 24 5.47 5.33 4.96
N ALA A 25 6.05 5.70 3.82
CA ALA A 25 6.13 4.79 2.68
C ALA A 25 7.09 3.62 3.04
N PRO A 26 6.73 2.36 2.72
CA PRO A 26 7.62 1.23 2.93
C PRO A 26 8.80 1.29 1.95
N PRO A 27 10.01 0.90 2.36
CA PRO A 27 11.07 0.62 1.41
C PRO A 27 10.73 -0.64 0.61
N LEU A 28 10.51 -0.50 -0.70
CA LEU A 28 10.14 -1.62 -1.57
C LEU A 28 11.35 -2.42 -2.10
N GLY A 29 12.57 -1.90 -1.98
CA GLY A 29 13.77 -2.56 -2.51
C GLY A 29 13.62 -2.88 -4.01
N THR A 30 14.05 -4.08 -4.43
CA THR A 30 13.91 -4.53 -5.82
C THR A 30 12.46 -4.79 -6.22
N ALA A 31 11.51 -4.86 -5.27
CA ALA A 31 10.10 -5.01 -5.62
C ALA A 31 9.55 -3.79 -6.37
N ALA A 32 10.19 -2.62 -6.24
CA ALA A 32 9.84 -1.42 -7.00
C ALA A 32 10.04 -1.58 -8.52
N ASP A 33 10.90 -2.51 -8.95
CA ASP A 33 11.15 -2.77 -10.37
C ASP A 33 10.11 -3.72 -11.00
N PHE A 34 9.27 -4.36 -10.17
CA PHE A 34 8.26 -5.33 -10.61
C PHE A 34 6.86 -4.71 -10.65
N VAL A 35 6.18 -4.85 -11.78
CA VAL A 35 4.76 -4.47 -11.93
C VAL A 35 3.82 -5.58 -11.49
N LEU A 36 4.27 -6.83 -11.54
CA LEU A 36 3.52 -7.99 -11.07
C LEU A 36 4.48 -9.03 -10.50
N PHE A 37 4.29 -9.39 -9.24
CA PHE A 37 5.16 -10.35 -8.57
C PHE A 37 4.40 -11.25 -7.59
N THR A 38 4.87 -12.50 -7.45
CA THR A 38 4.50 -13.38 -6.33
C THR A 38 5.70 -14.15 -5.80
N SER A 39 5.82 -14.26 -4.47
CA SER A 39 6.87 -15.08 -3.85
C SER A 39 6.65 -16.57 -4.10
N VAL A 40 5.40 -17.02 -4.10
CA VAL A 40 5.01 -18.42 -4.37
C VAL A 40 3.67 -18.42 -5.09
N GLY A 41 3.65 -18.95 -6.31
CA GLY A 41 2.43 -19.09 -7.10
C GLY A 41 2.70 -19.03 -8.60
N ALA A 42 1.84 -19.69 -9.36
CA ALA A 42 1.79 -19.50 -10.80
C ALA A 42 1.12 -18.16 -11.13
N MET A 43 1.62 -17.50 -12.16
CA MET A 43 1.01 -16.31 -12.75
C MET A 43 0.57 -16.62 -14.17
N THR A 44 -0.67 -16.30 -14.48
CA THR A 44 -1.30 -16.65 -15.76
C THR A 44 -2.04 -15.44 -16.29
N ASN A 45 -1.70 -15.00 -17.50
CA ASN A 45 -2.48 -14.01 -18.22
C ASN A 45 -3.51 -14.73 -19.10
N VAL A 46 -4.77 -14.29 -19.05
CA VAL A 46 -5.87 -14.85 -19.85
C VAL A 46 -6.48 -13.76 -20.72
N GLY A 47 -7.05 -14.16 -21.87
CA GLY A 47 -7.56 -13.22 -22.88
C GLY A 47 -6.57 -13.02 -24.03
N THR A 48 -6.84 -12.02 -24.88
CA THR A 48 -6.03 -11.78 -26.09
C THR A 48 -4.62 -11.32 -25.69
N PRO A 49 -3.54 -12.05 -26.07
CA PRO A 49 -2.16 -11.86 -25.55
C PRO A 49 -1.50 -10.49 -25.72
N HIS A 50 -2.19 -9.49 -26.28
CA HIS A 50 -1.65 -8.15 -26.55
C HIS A 50 -2.50 -7.01 -25.99
N LEU A 51 -3.66 -7.31 -25.40
CA LEU A 51 -4.50 -6.30 -24.75
C LEU A 51 -4.02 -5.99 -23.32
N THR A 52 -3.37 -6.96 -22.68
CA THR A 52 -2.66 -6.74 -21.41
C THR A 52 -1.29 -6.14 -21.71
N LEU A 53 -1.11 -4.86 -21.37
CA LEU A 53 0.17 -4.15 -21.46
C LEU A 53 0.73 -3.95 -20.05
N LEU A 54 1.91 -4.49 -19.80
CA LEU A 54 2.62 -4.35 -18.53
C LEU A 54 3.90 -3.54 -18.76
N THR A 55 4.19 -2.59 -17.88
CA THR A 55 5.46 -1.83 -17.88
C THR A 55 6.13 -2.04 -16.53
N GLY A 56 7.33 -2.64 -16.55
CA GLY A 56 8.00 -3.17 -15.36
C GLY A 56 8.19 -4.69 -15.44
N ASN A 57 9.00 -5.23 -14.54
CA ASN A 57 9.32 -6.65 -14.49
C ASN A 57 8.12 -7.47 -14.00
N VAL A 58 8.02 -8.71 -14.47
CA VAL A 58 6.99 -9.65 -14.03
C VAL A 58 7.68 -10.90 -13.53
N GLY A 59 7.36 -11.38 -12.33
CA GLY A 59 8.01 -12.61 -11.89
C GLY A 59 7.38 -13.39 -10.75
N THR A 60 7.76 -14.66 -10.70
CA THR A 60 7.45 -15.56 -9.59
C THR A 60 8.75 -16.16 -9.06
N ASN A 61 8.93 -16.17 -7.76
CA ASN A 61 10.10 -16.84 -7.17
C ASN A 61 9.92 -18.37 -7.10
N SER A 62 8.68 -18.85 -7.02
CA SER A 62 8.35 -20.28 -7.05
C SER A 62 7.03 -20.49 -7.77
N GLY A 63 7.10 -20.86 -9.05
CA GLY A 63 5.93 -21.07 -9.91
C GLY A 63 6.29 -20.92 -11.38
N SER A 64 5.28 -20.67 -12.22
CA SER A 64 5.47 -20.41 -13.64
C SER A 64 4.76 -19.13 -14.07
N ASN A 65 5.30 -18.46 -15.09
CA ASN A 65 4.65 -17.35 -15.78
C ASN A 65 4.10 -17.88 -17.11
N THR A 66 2.80 -17.78 -17.34
CA THR A 66 2.14 -18.37 -18.52
C THR A 66 1.27 -17.35 -19.26
N ASN A 67 1.26 -17.43 -20.60
CA ASN A 67 0.44 -16.61 -21.50
C ASN A 67 0.63 -15.08 -21.40
N PHE A 68 1.74 -14.61 -20.83
CA PHE A 68 2.12 -13.19 -20.94
C PHE A 68 2.60 -12.90 -22.36
N GLY A 69 2.16 -11.76 -22.91
CA GLY A 69 2.62 -11.25 -24.20
C GLY A 69 3.35 -9.92 -24.06
N ASN A 70 2.62 -8.81 -24.12
CA ASN A 70 3.21 -7.46 -24.12
C ASN A 70 3.70 -7.00 -22.73
N VAL A 71 4.91 -7.43 -22.37
CA VAL A 71 5.62 -6.96 -21.16
C VAL A 71 6.80 -6.07 -21.57
N ASN A 72 6.73 -4.79 -21.22
CA ASN A 72 7.84 -3.85 -21.31
C ASN A 72 8.68 -3.95 -20.03
N GLY A 73 9.43 -5.04 -19.92
CA GLY A 73 10.22 -5.41 -18.75
C GLY A 73 10.79 -6.83 -18.90
N VAL A 74 11.43 -7.34 -17.85
CA VAL A 74 12.00 -8.69 -17.82
C VAL A 74 11.07 -9.67 -17.10
N MET A 75 10.93 -10.86 -17.66
CA MET A 75 10.21 -11.97 -17.03
C MET A 75 11.17 -12.77 -16.14
N HIS A 76 10.87 -12.92 -14.86
CA HIS A 76 11.69 -13.65 -13.89
C HIS A 76 10.95 -14.88 -13.34
N ALA A 77 11.64 -16.02 -13.23
CA ALA A 77 11.08 -17.27 -12.72
C ALA A 77 12.13 -18.09 -11.95
N GLY A 78 12.14 -17.98 -10.62
CA GLY A 78 13.06 -18.72 -9.74
C GLY A 78 14.54 -18.36 -9.91
N ASP A 79 14.83 -17.16 -10.41
CA ASP A 79 16.18 -16.62 -10.56
C ASP A 79 16.57 -15.66 -9.42
N GLY A 80 17.81 -15.16 -9.44
CA GLY A 80 18.33 -14.27 -8.39
C GLY A 80 17.53 -12.98 -8.20
N ALA A 81 16.96 -12.40 -9.27
CA ALA A 81 16.14 -11.20 -9.17
C ALA A 81 14.80 -11.50 -8.49
N SER A 82 14.15 -12.61 -8.85
CA SER A 82 12.91 -13.04 -8.17
C SER A 82 13.13 -13.44 -6.71
N ILE A 83 14.28 -14.04 -6.37
CA ILE A 83 14.65 -14.38 -4.99
C ILE A 83 14.78 -13.11 -4.14
N GLN A 84 15.49 -12.09 -4.63
CA GLN A 84 15.64 -10.83 -3.90
C GLN A 84 14.30 -10.10 -3.76
N CYS A 85 13.50 -10.06 -4.84
CA CYS A 85 12.17 -9.46 -4.82
C CYS A 85 11.25 -10.13 -3.77
N ALA A 86 11.32 -11.45 -3.60
CA ALA A 86 10.55 -12.14 -2.56
C ALA A 86 10.93 -11.69 -1.14
N ALA A 87 12.23 -11.49 -0.88
CA ALA A 87 12.72 -11.01 0.41
C ALA A 87 12.31 -9.56 0.67
N ASP A 88 12.36 -8.71 -0.35
CA ASP A 88 12.01 -7.30 -0.25
C ASP A 88 10.50 -7.10 -0.10
N VAL A 89 9.66 -7.88 -0.78
CA VAL A 89 8.21 -7.92 -0.57
C VAL A 89 7.86 -8.31 0.86
N LEU A 90 8.52 -9.33 1.42
CA LEU A 90 8.30 -9.74 2.82
C LEU A 90 8.70 -8.62 3.79
N SER A 91 9.80 -7.92 3.51
CA SER A 91 10.27 -6.80 4.33
C SER A 91 9.28 -5.62 4.28
N ALA A 92 8.80 -5.26 3.09
CA ALA A 92 7.78 -4.23 2.89
C ALA A 92 6.45 -4.60 3.57
N TYR A 93 6.02 -5.87 3.46
CA TYR A 93 4.85 -6.38 4.16
C TYR A 93 5.00 -6.22 5.69
N ASN A 94 6.12 -6.64 6.26
CA ASN A 94 6.37 -6.52 7.70
C ASN A 94 6.42 -5.05 8.15
N PHE A 95 6.99 -4.16 7.33
CA PHE A 95 6.95 -2.72 7.59
C PHE A 95 5.50 -2.21 7.67
N LEU A 96 4.68 -2.51 6.67
CA LEU A 96 3.28 -2.08 6.61
C LEU A 96 2.41 -2.74 7.71
N ALA A 97 2.65 -4.00 8.02
CA ALA A 97 1.95 -4.73 9.08
C ALA A 97 2.18 -4.09 10.46
N ASN A 98 3.38 -3.53 10.68
CA ASN A 98 3.74 -2.82 11.91
C ASN A 98 3.36 -1.33 11.93
N ALA A 99 2.86 -0.77 10.82
CA ALA A 99 2.40 0.62 10.79
C ALA A 99 1.23 0.82 11.78
N ILE A 100 1.32 1.83 12.63
CA ILE A 100 0.30 2.12 13.65
C ILE A 100 -0.88 2.84 12.97
N PRO A 101 -2.12 2.34 13.07
CA PRO A 101 -3.28 3.01 12.52
C PRO A 101 -3.58 4.34 13.22
N ASP A 102 -3.87 5.37 12.44
CA ASP A 102 -4.40 6.65 12.92
C ASP A 102 -5.91 6.55 13.18
N SER A 103 -6.60 5.66 12.44
CA SER A 103 -8.03 5.45 12.57
C SER A 103 -8.47 4.04 12.15
N THR A 104 -9.67 3.66 12.58
CA THR A 104 -10.31 2.39 12.23
C THR A 104 -11.57 2.65 11.42
N ILE A 105 -11.68 2.00 10.26
CA ILE A 105 -12.87 1.96 9.42
C ILE A 105 -13.69 0.72 9.83
N VAL A 106 -14.76 0.95 10.59
CA VAL A 106 -15.58 -0.12 11.19
C VAL A 106 -16.43 -0.85 10.14
N ASN A 107 -16.94 -0.14 9.14
CA ASN A 107 -17.62 -0.72 7.98
C ASN A 107 -16.59 -0.83 6.83
N PRO A 108 -16.07 -2.02 6.50
CA PRO A 108 -14.88 -2.19 5.65
C PRO A 108 -15.17 -1.98 4.15
N VAL A 109 -16.02 -1.02 3.80
CA VAL A 109 -16.29 -0.57 2.43
C VAL A 109 -15.62 0.78 2.22
N LEU A 110 -14.57 0.81 1.40
CA LEU A 110 -13.95 2.01 0.87
C LEU A 110 -14.78 2.57 -0.30
N GLY A 111 -14.58 3.84 -0.63
CA GLY A 111 -15.29 4.49 -1.74
C GLY A 111 -16.57 5.20 -1.32
N ASN A 112 -17.67 5.01 -2.04
CA ASN A 112 -18.91 5.80 -1.89
C ASN A 112 -18.71 7.31 -2.06
N ASN A 113 -17.82 7.69 -2.98
CA ASN A 113 -17.39 9.08 -3.24
C ASN A 113 -16.75 9.77 -2.01
N SER A 114 -16.19 8.98 -1.09
CA SER A 114 -15.48 9.50 0.08
C SER A 114 -14.10 10.05 -0.31
N THR A 115 -13.58 10.95 0.54
CA THR A 115 -12.23 11.49 0.46
C THR A 115 -11.43 11.05 1.68
N PHE A 116 -10.26 10.50 1.46
CA PHE A 116 -9.30 10.12 2.49
C PHE A 116 -8.14 11.12 2.50
N LEU A 117 -7.67 11.43 3.70
CA LEU A 117 -6.50 12.27 3.94
C LEU A 117 -5.27 11.37 4.17
N PRO A 118 -4.05 11.92 4.15
CA PRO A 118 -2.85 11.12 4.38
C PRO A 118 -2.90 10.50 5.79
N GLY A 119 -2.57 9.21 5.90
CA GLY A 119 -2.66 8.47 7.16
C GLY A 119 -2.74 6.96 6.99
N THR A 120 -2.77 6.27 8.13
CA THR A 120 -2.87 4.82 8.24
C THR A 120 -4.27 4.43 8.72
N TYR A 121 -4.99 3.66 7.91
CA TYR A 121 -6.37 3.23 8.14
C TYR A 121 -6.43 1.72 8.41
N GLN A 122 -6.94 1.31 9.56
CA GLN A 122 -7.24 -0.09 9.84
C GLN A 122 -8.68 -0.40 9.43
N LEU A 123 -8.88 -1.38 8.54
CA LEU A 123 -10.20 -1.92 8.26
C LEU A 123 -10.53 -3.04 9.26
N SER A 124 -11.81 -3.21 9.58
CA SER A 124 -12.26 -4.19 10.58
C SER A 124 -12.32 -5.64 10.07
N GLY A 125 -12.23 -5.86 8.75
CA GLY A 125 -12.43 -7.17 8.14
C GLY A 125 -12.11 -7.22 6.65
N ALA A 126 -12.58 -8.28 5.98
CA ALA A 126 -12.61 -8.35 4.52
C ALA A 126 -13.26 -7.08 3.95
N SER A 127 -12.64 -6.51 2.95
CA SER A 127 -12.91 -5.14 2.52
C SER A 127 -13.29 -5.08 1.04
N SER A 128 -14.01 -4.03 0.67
CA SER A 128 -14.31 -3.75 -0.73
C SER A 128 -14.12 -2.28 -1.07
N LEU A 129 -13.99 -1.98 -2.36
CA LEU A 129 -14.08 -0.63 -2.91
C LEU A 129 -15.33 -0.53 -3.79
N SER A 130 -16.26 0.35 -3.39
CA SER A 130 -17.48 0.65 -4.15
C SER A 130 -17.45 2.08 -4.67
N GLN A 131 -17.82 2.31 -5.92
CA GLN A 131 -17.76 3.63 -6.58
C GLN A 131 -16.35 4.25 -6.49
N SER A 132 -16.23 5.58 -6.55
CA SER A 132 -14.96 6.28 -6.42
C SER A 132 -14.58 6.52 -4.95
N MET A 133 -13.27 6.55 -4.67
CA MET A 133 -12.67 7.25 -3.53
C MET A 133 -11.66 8.29 -4.04
N SER A 134 -11.45 9.36 -3.28
CA SER A 134 -10.39 10.35 -3.53
C SER A 134 -9.32 10.28 -2.45
N LEU A 135 -8.06 10.25 -2.84
CA LEU A 135 -6.90 10.44 -1.97
C LEU A 135 -6.44 11.89 -2.11
N ASP A 136 -6.66 12.69 -1.07
CA ASP A 136 -6.35 14.12 -1.05
C ASP A 136 -5.06 14.38 -0.27
N ALA A 137 -3.98 14.68 -1.00
CA ALA A 137 -2.69 14.97 -0.41
C ALA A 137 -2.60 16.37 0.23
N ARG A 138 -3.63 17.21 0.10
CA ARG A 138 -3.69 18.58 0.62
C ARG A 138 -2.49 19.44 0.23
N GLY A 139 -1.97 19.23 -0.99
CA GLY A 139 -0.80 19.93 -1.53
C GLY A 139 0.55 19.37 -1.09
N ASN A 140 0.59 18.28 -0.32
CA ASN A 140 1.83 17.62 0.09
C ASN A 140 2.17 16.44 -0.85
N PRO A 141 3.12 16.57 -1.78
CA PRO A 141 3.47 15.47 -2.69
C PRO A 141 4.07 14.25 -1.98
N ASN A 142 4.52 14.37 -0.73
CA ASN A 142 5.03 13.28 0.10
C ASN A 142 3.93 12.65 0.98
N ALA A 143 2.65 12.91 0.68
CA ALA A 143 1.53 12.32 1.39
C ALA A 143 1.49 10.79 1.20
N VAL A 144 1.33 10.06 2.30
CA VAL A 144 1.25 8.59 2.30
C VAL A 144 -0.12 8.16 2.80
N PHE A 145 -0.68 7.15 2.14
CA PHE A 145 -1.96 6.52 2.50
C PHE A 145 -1.72 5.03 2.68
N ILE A 146 -1.99 4.49 3.87
CA ILE A 146 -1.86 3.07 4.16
C ILE A 146 -3.23 2.52 4.53
N PHE A 147 -3.71 1.52 3.81
CA PHE A 147 -4.95 0.80 4.14
C PHE A 147 -4.60 -0.61 4.61
N LYS A 148 -4.68 -0.82 5.93
CA LYS A 148 -4.42 -2.10 6.58
C LYS A 148 -5.71 -2.90 6.65
N MET A 149 -5.78 -3.97 5.89
CA MET A 149 -6.85 -4.94 5.98
C MET A 149 -6.38 -6.08 6.88
N PRO A 150 -7.18 -6.52 7.87
CA PRO A 150 -6.73 -7.51 8.83
C PRO A 150 -6.45 -8.82 8.09
N ALA A 151 -5.22 -9.30 8.24
CA ALA A 151 -4.85 -10.64 7.85
C ALA A 151 -5.36 -11.59 8.95
N GLY A 152 -6.53 -12.21 8.78
CA GLY A 152 -6.96 -13.30 9.66
C GLY A 152 -8.17 -14.10 9.15
N PRO A 153 -8.36 -15.35 9.60
CA PRO A 153 -9.49 -16.20 9.20
C PRO A 153 -10.84 -15.58 9.60
N PRO A 154 -11.95 -15.89 8.91
CA PRO A 154 -12.07 -16.85 7.82
C PRO A 154 -12.01 -16.26 6.40
N VAL A 155 -11.94 -14.94 6.20
CA VAL A 155 -11.99 -14.32 4.86
C VAL A 155 -10.93 -13.24 4.71
N TYR A 156 -10.05 -13.44 3.73
CA TYR A 156 -9.04 -12.49 3.28
C TYR A 156 -9.44 -12.04 1.88
N ALA A 157 -10.06 -10.88 1.78
CA ALA A 157 -10.45 -10.36 0.48
C ALA A 157 -10.39 -8.85 0.49
N PHE A 158 -9.81 -8.32 -0.58
CA PHE A 158 -10.13 -7.02 -1.09
C PHE A 158 -10.83 -7.23 -2.43
N SER A 159 -12.03 -6.68 -2.59
CA SER A 159 -12.76 -6.70 -3.86
C SER A 159 -13.06 -5.29 -4.33
N THR A 160 -13.39 -5.15 -5.61
CA THR A 160 -13.81 -3.87 -6.19
C THR A 160 -15.10 -4.08 -6.97
N ASP A 161 -16.02 -3.13 -6.89
CA ASP A 161 -17.17 -3.09 -7.78
C ASP A 161 -16.74 -2.73 -9.20
N VAL A 162 -17.59 -3.03 -10.18
CA VAL A 162 -17.39 -2.59 -11.57
C VAL A 162 -17.35 -1.06 -11.59
N ASN A 163 -16.39 -0.48 -12.32
CA ASN A 163 -16.15 0.96 -12.43
C ASN A 163 -15.75 1.66 -11.11
N ALA A 164 -15.29 0.93 -10.09
CA ALA A 164 -14.67 1.55 -8.93
C ALA A 164 -13.41 2.34 -9.33
N GLU A 165 -13.16 3.49 -8.70
CA GLU A 165 -12.06 4.39 -9.04
C GLU A 165 -11.32 4.87 -7.80
N VAL A 166 -9.98 4.92 -7.87
CA VAL A 166 -9.14 5.64 -6.89
C VAL A 166 -8.64 6.91 -7.56
N LYS A 167 -9.09 8.06 -7.08
CA LYS A 167 -8.74 9.39 -7.62
C LYS A 167 -7.63 10.00 -6.79
N LEU A 168 -6.56 10.41 -7.43
CA LEU A 168 -5.47 11.15 -6.79
C LEU A 168 -5.72 12.64 -6.99
N ILE A 169 -5.87 13.40 -5.91
CA ILE A 169 -6.13 14.83 -5.98
C ILE A 169 -5.14 15.63 -5.12
N ASN A 170 -4.98 16.91 -5.48
CA ASN A 170 -4.17 17.88 -4.74
C ASN A 170 -2.74 17.41 -4.42
N GLY A 171 -2.08 16.74 -5.38
CA GLY A 171 -0.69 16.31 -5.26
C GLY A 171 -0.48 14.87 -4.79
N ALA A 172 -1.54 14.08 -4.63
CA ALA A 172 -1.41 12.65 -4.33
C ALA A 172 -0.77 11.90 -5.51
N GLN A 173 0.04 10.89 -5.21
CA GLN A 173 0.80 10.10 -6.18
C GLN A 173 0.58 8.59 -5.96
N ALA A 174 0.67 7.80 -7.04
CA ALA A 174 0.63 6.33 -6.99
C ALA A 174 2.02 5.67 -6.92
N SER A 175 3.06 6.51 -6.84
CA SER A 175 4.50 6.20 -6.98
C SER A 175 4.98 4.94 -6.27
#